data_AF-A0A9P0CZ41-F1
#
_entry.id   AF-A0A9P0CZ41-F1
#
_cell.length_a   1.000
_cell.length_b   1.000
_cell.length_c   1.000
_cell.angle_alpha   90.00
_cell.angle_beta   90.00
_cell.angle_gamma   90.00
#
_symmetry.space_group_name_H-M   'P 1'
#
loop_
_entity.id
_entity.type
_entity.pdbx_description
1 polymer ?
#
loop_
_entity_poly.entity_id
_entity_poly.type
_entity_poly.pdbx_seq_one_letter_code
_entity_poly.pdbx_strand_id
1 'polypeptide(L)'
;MTDNATETVTYRNVKWTAAIAMMIMMMQMSRRFSTLKESKLQFPLLLVRFKRDGSDCDDDNDDADEQKRTIYDFTTDNSEYVNEENETKSAALAETIKKVQANFYHIFLKKLNDTNLVNMNNTSIKNISNIVKDHNNNLIKTDKFRRHIKKRDNSKFRKYFEKFKFTKNIDAYSASLQHSNRVFNSKYGFQTRKVPSHAPILIDKDIMKELENKFVEEFRITEKNKVRRKDDMQFSFTYYHFVMSEKRNRTIEDIFDEFDTDSSNTWSDREIRTLLTQLYELPLSYGTVDNFESKLLECSKYGSYQNVPVPPYERYIDSKLPVISKYLVKDCHYISTLLLQKFQRVFKYKFEVVQNSDKFVSFAMLNSNISDVVGNLDEIRRHRRKFVCLNDNLDESKESENELVRAILYDFYLSLFPIPSRFELPQELRNKFAYVEELNEWKSNRMLVKICLYILIFVILCFITFNSCKKMCYQVVNKFFC
;
A
#
# COMPACT_ATOMS: atom_id res chain seq x y z
N MET A 1 -7.94 -63.49 -65.16
CA MET A 1 -7.13 -62.34 -64.73
C MET A 1 -8.06 -61.33 -64.09
N THR A 2 -8.34 -61.54 -62.81
CA THR A 2 -9.19 -60.68 -61.97
C THR A 2 -8.54 -60.68 -60.60
N ASP A 3 -7.57 -59.79 -60.41
CA ASP A 3 -7.01 -59.43 -59.10
C ASP A 3 -6.22 -58.13 -59.31
N ASN A 4 -6.68 -57.03 -58.71
CA ASN A 4 -5.86 -55.83 -58.40
C ASN A 4 -6.65 -54.67 -57.74
N ALA A 5 -7.94 -54.81 -57.43
CA ALA A 5 -8.73 -53.73 -56.82
C ALA A 5 -8.87 -53.81 -55.29
N THR A 6 -8.47 -54.92 -54.64
CA THR A 6 -8.72 -55.18 -53.21
C THR A 6 -7.54 -54.91 -52.27
N GLU A 7 -6.30 -54.84 -52.77
CA GLU A 7 -5.12 -54.61 -51.92
C GLU A 7 -4.86 -53.13 -51.55
N THR A 8 -5.43 -52.17 -52.28
CA THR A 8 -5.18 -50.74 -52.05
C THR A 8 -6.08 -50.12 -50.97
N VAL A 9 -7.23 -50.74 -50.66
CA VAL A 9 -8.17 -50.24 -49.64
C VAL A 9 -7.81 -50.73 -48.23
N THR A 10 -7.29 -51.95 -48.10
CA THR A 10 -6.85 -52.53 -46.83
C THR A 10 -5.58 -51.85 -46.29
N TYR A 11 -4.62 -51.48 -47.15
CA TYR A 11 -3.41 -50.76 -46.71
C TYR A 11 -3.64 -49.30 -46.27
N ARG A 12 -4.72 -48.65 -46.74
CA ARG A 12 -5.09 -47.30 -46.30
C ARG A 12 -5.74 -47.30 -44.91
N ASN A 13 -6.59 -48.26 -44.61
CA ASN A 13 -7.31 -48.35 -43.32
C ASN A 13 -6.39 -48.75 -42.15
N VAL A 14 -5.34 -49.53 -42.40
CA VAL A 14 -4.35 -49.91 -41.36
C VAL A 14 -3.45 -48.74 -40.93
N LYS A 15 -3.19 -47.77 -41.82
CA LYS A 15 -2.36 -46.59 -41.51
C LYS A 15 -3.10 -45.53 -40.68
N TRP A 16 -4.39 -45.32 -40.94
CA TRP A 16 -5.21 -44.39 -40.15
C TRP A 16 -5.50 -44.93 -38.75
N THR A 17 -5.74 -46.23 -38.62
CA THR A 17 -5.96 -46.88 -37.31
C THR A 17 -4.70 -46.87 -36.45
N ALA A 18 -3.51 -47.09 -37.03
CA ALA A 18 -2.24 -46.98 -36.32
C ALA A 18 -1.93 -45.53 -35.86
N ALA A 19 -2.22 -44.53 -36.67
CA ALA A 19 -2.01 -43.12 -36.32
C ALA A 19 -2.96 -42.66 -35.19
N ILE A 20 -4.24 -43.06 -35.25
CA ILE A 20 -5.23 -42.77 -34.19
C ILE A 20 -4.87 -43.50 -32.90
N ALA A 21 -4.43 -44.76 -32.97
CA ALA A 21 -3.98 -45.52 -31.80
C ALA A 21 -2.74 -44.89 -31.15
N MET A 22 -1.79 -44.37 -31.93
CA MET A 22 -0.60 -43.70 -31.43
C MET A 22 -0.96 -42.35 -30.77
N MET A 23 -1.91 -41.61 -31.34
CA MET A 23 -2.42 -40.34 -30.77
C MET A 23 -3.17 -40.57 -29.44
N ILE A 24 -3.97 -41.63 -29.35
CA ILE A 24 -4.64 -42.05 -28.10
C ILE A 24 -3.61 -42.51 -27.06
N MET A 25 -2.59 -43.29 -27.44
CA MET A 25 -1.50 -43.67 -26.53
C MET A 25 -0.74 -42.46 -26.00
N MET A 26 -0.47 -41.45 -26.83
CA MET A 26 0.23 -40.23 -26.40
C MET A 26 -0.64 -39.36 -25.47
N MET A 27 -1.94 -39.25 -25.72
CA MET A 27 -2.88 -38.58 -24.80
C MET A 27 -3.00 -39.32 -23.47
N GLN A 28 -2.93 -40.66 -23.47
CA GLN A 28 -2.93 -41.47 -22.26
C GLN A 28 -1.59 -41.44 -21.51
N MET A 29 -0.45 -41.34 -22.20
CA MET A 29 0.86 -41.12 -21.58
C MET A 29 0.96 -39.72 -20.95
N SER A 30 0.41 -38.69 -21.59
CA SER A 30 0.30 -37.34 -21.01
C SER A 30 -0.49 -37.34 -19.69
N ARG A 31 -1.60 -38.08 -19.62
CA ARG A 31 -2.39 -38.26 -18.38
C ARG A 31 -1.72 -39.15 -17.32
N ARG A 32 -0.82 -40.05 -17.71
CA ARG A 32 -0.05 -40.89 -16.77
C ARG A 32 1.21 -40.20 -16.24
N PHE A 33 1.80 -39.27 -16.99
CA PHE A 33 2.91 -38.45 -16.49
C PHE A 33 2.47 -37.41 -15.45
N SER A 34 1.21 -36.96 -15.47
CA SER A 34 0.63 -36.12 -14.41
C SER A 34 0.40 -36.86 -13.08
N THR A 35 0.38 -38.20 -13.08
CA THR A 35 0.13 -39.01 -11.86
C THR A 35 1.37 -39.71 -11.30
N LEU A 36 2.54 -39.59 -11.94
CA LEU A 36 3.77 -40.30 -11.55
C LEU A 36 4.86 -39.43 -10.90
N LYS A 37 4.54 -38.19 -10.48
CA LYS A 37 5.52 -37.24 -9.94
C LYS A 37 5.56 -37.15 -8.41
N GLU A 38 5.31 -38.26 -7.71
CA GLU A 38 5.59 -38.40 -6.27
C GLU A 38 6.93 -39.09 -5.95
N SER A 39 7.75 -39.42 -6.95
CA SER A 39 9.12 -39.89 -6.69
C SER A 39 10.14 -38.76 -6.85
N LYS A 40 10.77 -38.39 -5.73
CA LYS A 40 11.88 -37.44 -5.64
C LYS A 40 13.02 -37.88 -6.56
N LEU A 41 13.27 -37.13 -7.63
CA LEU A 41 14.58 -37.04 -8.26
C LEU A 41 14.98 -35.56 -8.35
N GLN A 42 15.86 -35.16 -7.43
CA GLN A 42 16.43 -33.82 -7.34
C GLN A 42 17.70 -33.80 -8.19
N PHE A 43 17.66 -33.14 -9.35
CA PHE A 43 18.89 -32.71 -10.04
C PHE A 43 19.19 -31.26 -9.63
N PRO A 44 20.42 -30.92 -9.19
CA PRO A 44 20.75 -29.58 -8.78
C PRO A 44 21.06 -28.73 -10.01
N LEU A 45 20.08 -27.97 -10.50
CA LEU A 45 20.40 -26.78 -11.27
C LEU A 45 20.58 -25.62 -10.27
N LEU A 46 21.82 -25.15 -10.16
CA LEU A 46 22.14 -23.86 -9.57
C LEU A 46 21.37 -22.77 -10.33
N LEU A 47 20.22 -22.39 -9.81
CA LEU A 47 19.52 -21.18 -10.19
C LEU A 47 19.50 -20.27 -8.96
N VAL A 48 20.36 -19.25 -9.03
CA VAL A 48 20.38 -18.11 -8.12
C VAL A 48 18.95 -17.58 -8.02
N ARG A 49 18.31 -17.80 -6.86
CA ARG A 49 17.00 -17.24 -6.56
C ARG A 49 17.17 -15.74 -6.34
N PHE A 50 16.90 -14.95 -7.37
CA PHE A 50 16.60 -13.52 -7.18
C PHE A 50 15.28 -13.41 -6.41
N LYS A 51 15.37 -12.78 -5.24
CA LYS A 51 14.24 -12.43 -4.39
C LYS A 51 13.62 -11.18 -5.02
N ARG A 52 12.46 -11.31 -5.65
CA ARG A 52 11.67 -10.16 -6.10
C ARG A 52 10.78 -9.73 -4.94
N ASP A 53 11.23 -8.74 -4.19
CA ASP A 53 10.35 -7.88 -3.42
C ASP A 53 9.54 -7.01 -4.39
N GLY A 54 8.25 -6.87 -4.11
CA GLY A 54 7.34 -6.02 -4.88
C GLY A 54 7.56 -4.54 -4.56
N SER A 55 8.79 -4.07 -4.74
CA SER A 55 9.17 -2.67 -4.64
C SER A 55 9.76 -2.24 -5.98
N ASP A 56 8.92 -1.60 -6.80
CA ASP A 56 9.37 -0.89 -8.00
C ASP A 56 10.28 0.27 -7.53
N CYS A 57 11.57 0.10 -7.76
CA CYS A 57 12.54 1.19 -7.82
C CYS A 57 13.21 1.06 -9.18
N ASP A 58 12.63 1.75 -10.17
CA ASP A 58 13.35 2.04 -11.41
C ASP A 58 14.42 3.08 -11.04
N ASP A 59 15.69 2.66 -11.08
CA ASP A 59 16.81 3.60 -11.14
C ASP A 59 16.81 4.21 -12.54
N ASP A 60 16.63 5.52 -12.61
CA ASP A 60 16.87 6.33 -13.79
C ASP A 60 18.33 6.15 -14.25
N ASN A 61 18.51 5.55 -15.42
CA ASN A 61 19.61 5.87 -16.34
C ASN A 61 19.14 5.55 -17.76
N ASP A 62 18.94 6.62 -18.52
CA ASP A 62 19.09 6.76 -19.97
C ASP A 62 19.18 5.47 -20.80
N ASP A 63 18.04 5.07 -21.37
CA ASP A 63 17.93 4.66 -22.79
C ASP A 63 16.45 4.44 -23.14
N ALA A 64 15.74 5.56 -23.27
CA ALA A 64 14.38 5.61 -23.75
C ALA A 64 14.32 5.38 -25.27
N ASP A 65 14.57 4.16 -25.75
CA ASP A 65 14.03 3.72 -27.06
C ASP A 65 14.03 2.21 -27.38
N GLU A 66 14.53 1.32 -26.51
CA GLU A 66 14.63 -0.11 -26.86
C GLU A 66 13.51 -1.03 -26.31
N GLN A 67 12.67 -0.58 -25.36
CA GLN A 67 11.57 -1.40 -24.80
C GLN A 67 10.23 -1.32 -25.56
N LYS A 68 10.15 -0.59 -26.68
CA LYS A 68 8.91 -0.51 -27.49
C LYS A 68 8.68 -1.68 -28.44
N ARG A 69 9.58 -2.67 -28.53
CA ARG A 69 9.49 -3.74 -29.56
C ARG A 69 8.97 -5.12 -29.10
N THR A 70 8.61 -5.32 -27.85
CA THR A 70 8.20 -6.66 -27.35
C THR A 70 6.75 -6.78 -26.87
N ILE A 71 5.91 -5.76 -27.05
CA ILE A 71 4.49 -5.78 -26.66
C ILE A 71 3.53 -5.91 -27.86
N TYR A 72 4.04 -5.90 -29.11
CA TYR A 72 3.22 -5.80 -30.32
C TYR A 72 3.00 -7.08 -31.13
N ASP A 73 3.10 -8.28 -30.53
CA ASP A 73 2.99 -9.53 -31.29
C ASP A 73 2.01 -10.57 -30.70
N PHE A 74 0.97 -10.11 -29.99
CA PHE A 74 -0.08 -11.00 -29.44
C PHE A 74 -1.48 -10.83 -30.07
N THR A 75 -1.64 -10.04 -31.13
CA THR A 75 -2.98 -9.67 -31.64
C THR A 75 -3.31 -10.10 -33.07
N THR A 76 -2.47 -10.85 -33.76
CA THR A 76 -2.78 -11.34 -35.12
C THR A 76 -2.56 -12.84 -35.20
N ASP A 77 -3.55 -13.63 -34.76
CA ASP A 77 -3.80 -14.99 -35.28
C ASP A 77 -5.11 -15.66 -34.81
N ASN A 78 -6.07 -14.92 -34.25
CA ASN A 78 -7.31 -15.52 -33.72
C ASN A 78 -8.61 -14.92 -34.32
N SER A 79 -8.65 -14.44 -35.57
CA SER A 79 -9.87 -13.80 -36.07
C SER A 79 -11.00 -14.74 -36.53
N GLU A 80 -10.82 -16.07 -36.53
CA GLU A 80 -11.88 -17.00 -36.98
C GLU A 80 -12.46 -17.90 -35.87
N TYR A 81 -11.80 -18.06 -34.72
CA TYR A 81 -12.32 -18.87 -33.59
C TYR A 81 -13.03 -18.05 -32.50
N VAL A 82 -13.18 -16.73 -32.70
CA VAL A 82 -13.61 -15.77 -31.67
C VAL A 82 -15.13 -15.59 -31.61
N ASN A 83 -15.91 -16.07 -32.60
CA ASN A 83 -17.36 -15.77 -32.64
C ASN A 83 -18.24 -16.71 -31.79
N GLU A 84 -17.95 -18.00 -31.66
CA GLU A 84 -18.79 -18.93 -30.85
C GLU A 84 -18.47 -18.91 -29.35
N GLU A 85 -17.22 -18.66 -28.97
CA GLU A 85 -16.83 -18.58 -27.55
C GLU A 85 -17.17 -17.22 -26.91
N ASN A 86 -17.30 -16.15 -27.71
CA ASN A 86 -17.69 -14.83 -27.23
C ASN A 86 -19.19 -14.74 -26.90
N GLU A 87 -20.06 -15.47 -27.61
CA GLU A 87 -21.50 -15.50 -27.29
C GLU A 87 -21.78 -16.21 -25.96
N THR A 88 -21.08 -17.29 -25.66
CA THR A 88 -21.23 -18.04 -24.40
C THR A 88 -20.60 -17.33 -23.20
N LYS A 89 -19.49 -16.60 -23.37
CA LYS A 89 -18.84 -15.79 -22.31
C LYS A 89 -19.58 -14.48 -22.04
N SER A 90 -20.12 -13.83 -23.09
CA SER A 90 -21.04 -12.70 -22.99
C SER A 90 -22.32 -13.07 -22.24
N ALA A 91 -22.90 -14.24 -22.52
CA ALA A 91 -24.08 -14.74 -21.83
C ALA A 91 -23.82 -15.02 -20.34
N ALA A 92 -22.69 -15.63 -19.98
CA ALA A 92 -22.34 -15.90 -18.58
C ALA A 92 -22.03 -14.61 -17.78
N LEU A 93 -21.41 -13.60 -18.41
CA LEU A 93 -21.18 -12.29 -17.81
C LEU A 93 -22.49 -11.50 -17.68
N ALA A 94 -23.34 -11.53 -18.70
CA ALA A 94 -24.68 -10.94 -18.65
C ALA A 94 -25.57 -11.64 -17.61
N GLU A 95 -25.41 -12.95 -17.42
CA GLU A 95 -26.10 -13.73 -16.39
C GLU A 95 -25.54 -13.42 -14.99
N THR A 96 -24.23 -13.21 -14.85
CA THR A 96 -23.62 -12.81 -13.56
C THR A 96 -23.98 -11.38 -13.20
N ILE A 97 -23.93 -10.44 -14.15
CA ILE A 97 -24.40 -9.06 -13.97
C ILE A 97 -25.91 -9.04 -13.72
N LYS A 98 -26.72 -9.83 -14.43
CA LYS A 98 -28.14 -10.00 -14.11
C LYS A 98 -28.35 -10.64 -12.75
N LYS A 99 -27.56 -11.62 -12.32
CA LYS A 99 -27.68 -12.24 -10.98
C LYS A 99 -27.27 -11.26 -9.89
N VAL A 100 -26.22 -10.45 -10.10
CA VAL A 100 -25.79 -9.42 -9.16
C VAL A 100 -26.80 -8.28 -9.13
N GLN A 101 -27.27 -7.77 -10.27
CA GLN A 101 -28.31 -6.74 -10.33
C GLN A 101 -29.66 -7.24 -9.82
N ALA A 102 -30.08 -8.46 -10.16
CA ALA A 102 -31.34 -9.04 -9.69
C ALA A 102 -31.28 -9.42 -8.22
N ASN A 103 -30.20 -10.00 -7.71
CA ASN A 103 -30.06 -10.28 -6.27
C ASN A 103 -29.86 -9.01 -5.46
N PHE A 104 -29.08 -8.04 -5.95
CA PHE A 104 -28.90 -6.76 -5.29
C PHE A 104 -30.24 -6.01 -5.23
N TYR A 105 -30.92 -5.85 -6.36
CA TYR A 105 -32.20 -5.12 -6.43
C TYR A 105 -33.33 -5.88 -5.70
N HIS A 106 -33.46 -7.20 -5.84
CA HIS A 106 -34.47 -7.98 -5.10
C HIS A 106 -34.20 -8.05 -3.60
N ILE A 107 -32.96 -8.22 -3.13
CA ILE A 107 -32.66 -8.31 -1.69
C ILE A 107 -32.71 -6.92 -1.04
N PHE A 108 -32.24 -5.88 -1.74
CA PHE A 108 -32.39 -4.49 -1.33
C PHE A 108 -33.86 -4.08 -1.22
N LEU A 109 -34.68 -4.39 -2.25
CA LEU A 109 -36.12 -4.14 -2.22
C LEU A 109 -36.87 -5.03 -1.23
N LYS A 110 -36.46 -6.29 -1.03
CA LYS A 110 -37.08 -7.21 -0.06
C LYS A 110 -36.80 -6.76 1.38
N LYS A 111 -35.58 -6.28 1.68
CA LYS A 111 -35.27 -5.65 2.98
C LYS A 111 -35.97 -4.30 3.17
N LEU A 112 -36.23 -3.53 2.11
CA LEU A 112 -37.06 -2.32 2.16
C LEU A 112 -38.55 -2.65 2.38
N ASN A 113 -39.07 -3.70 1.72
CA ASN A 113 -40.45 -4.16 1.83
C ASN A 113 -40.78 -4.87 3.15
N ASP A 114 -39.84 -5.61 3.75
CA ASP A 114 -40.02 -6.22 5.07
C ASP A 114 -40.20 -5.15 6.17
N THR A 115 -39.86 -3.89 5.88
CA THR A 115 -40.06 -2.76 6.79
C THR A 115 -41.32 -1.92 6.59
N ASN A 116 -42.14 -2.07 5.54
CA ASN A 116 -43.47 -1.43 5.48
C ASN A 116 -44.29 -1.90 4.25
N LEU A 117 -45.38 -2.61 4.50
CA LEU A 117 -46.53 -2.70 3.58
C LEU A 117 -47.34 -1.39 3.69
N VAL A 118 -47.22 -0.48 2.73
CA VAL A 118 -48.30 0.47 2.42
C VAL A 118 -48.31 0.74 0.91
N ASN A 119 -49.36 0.27 0.25
CA ASN A 119 -49.73 0.61 -1.12
C ASN A 119 -49.76 2.13 -1.33
N MET A 120 -48.99 2.63 -2.28
CA MET A 120 -49.07 4.02 -2.72
C MET A 120 -50.06 4.17 -3.87
N ASN A 121 -51.19 4.82 -3.58
CA ASN A 121 -51.87 5.68 -4.53
C ASN A 121 -51.54 7.14 -4.16
N ASN A 122 -50.78 7.82 -5.02
CA ASN A 122 -50.64 9.27 -5.31
C ASN A 122 -50.92 10.38 -4.27
N THR A 123 -50.95 10.13 -2.97
CA THR A 123 -50.97 11.18 -1.95
C THR A 123 -49.82 11.04 -0.96
N SER A 124 -49.07 12.13 -0.82
CA SER A 124 -48.22 12.49 0.34
C SER A 124 -46.69 12.43 0.17
N ILE A 125 -46.17 13.39 -0.59
CA ILE A 125 -44.78 13.88 -0.47
C ILE A 125 -44.52 14.45 0.94
N LYS A 126 -45.56 14.90 1.67
CA LYS A 126 -45.46 15.34 3.08
C LYS A 126 -45.18 14.19 4.07
N ASN A 127 -45.59 12.95 3.77
CA ASN A 127 -45.35 11.81 4.66
C ASN A 127 -43.92 11.28 4.58
N ILE A 128 -43.26 11.35 3.42
CA ILE A 128 -41.88 10.87 3.26
C ILE A 128 -40.92 11.66 4.14
N SER A 129 -41.07 12.99 4.23
CA SER A 129 -40.25 13.83 5.13
C SER A 129 -40.38 13.41 6.60
N ASN A 130 -41.59 13.04 7.04
CA ASN A 130 -41.85 12.65 8.42
C ASN A 130 -41.36 11.21 8.70
N ILE A 131 -41.53 10.30 7.75
CA ILE A 131 -41.01 8.93 7.83
C ILE A 131 -39.47 8.94 7.86
N VAL A 132 -38.82 9.76 7.04
CA VAL A 132 -37.35 9.93 7.05
C VAL A 132 -36.88 10.57 8.36
N LYS A 133 -37.62 11.55 8.91
CA LYS A 133 -37.34 12.10 10.24
C LYS A 133 -37.47 11.06 11.35
N ASP A 134 -38.51 10.24 11.33
CA ASP A 134 -38.72 9.20 12.35
C ASP A 134 -37.72 8.05 12.22
N HIS A 135 -37.35 7.66 11.00
CA HIS A 135 -36.28 6.70 10.74
C HIS A 135 -34.93 7.22 11.25
N ASN A 136 -34.58 8.48 10.93
CA ASN A 136 -33.37 9.12 11.42
C ASN A 136 -33.37 9.27 12.96
N ASN A 137 -34.51 9.60 13.57
CA ASN A 137 -34.64 9.67 15.02
C ASN A 137 -34.49 8.29 15.69
N ASN A 138 -34.99 7.23 15.06
CA ASN A 138 -34.82 5.85 15.54
C ASN A 138 -33.39 5.35 15.37
N LEU A 139 -32.69 5.75 14.30
CA LEU A 139 -31.24 5.53 14.14
C LEU A 139 -30.42 6.25 15.22
N ILE A 140 -30.76 7.50 15.54
CA ILE A 140 -30.09 8.27 16.61
C ILE A 140 -30.35 7.65 18.00
N LYS A 141 -31.55 7.13 18.25
CA LYS A 141 -31.88 6.43 19.51
C LYS A 141 -31.15 5.09 19.62
N THR A 142 -31.10 4.29 18.56
CA THR A 142 -30.34 3.03 18.53
C THR A 142 -28.84 3.26 18.66
N ASP A 143 -28.32 4.36 18.10
CA ASP A 143 -26.90 4.72 18.23
C ASP A 143 -26.54 5.21 19.65
N LYS A 144 -27.43 5.96 20.31
CA LYS A 144 -27.30 6.27 21.76
C LYS A 144 -27.36 5.01 22.63
N PHE A 145 -28.22 4.04 22.28
CA PHE A 145 -28.33 2.76 22.97
C PHE A 145 -27.06 1.89 22.75
N ARG A 146 -26.52 1.83 21.52
CA ARG A 146 -25.22 1.18 21.20
C ARG A 146 -24.06 1.80 21.99
N ARG A 147 -24.01 3.12 22.16
CA ARG A 147 -22.99 3.79 23.00
C ARG A 147 -23.12 3.44 24.49
N HIS A 148 -24.33 3.20 24.99
CA HIS A 148 -24.55 2.73 26.37
C HIS A 148 -24.24 1.24 26.56
N ILE A 149 -24.54 0.40 25.56
CA ILE A 149 -24.17 -1.02 25.57
C ILE A 149 -22.65 -1.19 25.50
N LYS A 150 -21.92 -0.45 24.64
CA LYS A 150 -20.44 -0.44 24.61
C LYS A 150 -19.80 -0.07 25.95
N LYS A 151 -20.41 0.85 26.72
CA LYS A 151 -19.94 1.19 28.08
C LYS A 151 -20.20 0.09 29.11
N ARG A 152 -21.30 -0.66 28.96
CA ARG A 152 -21.71 -1.74 29.89
C ARG A 152 -21.03 -3.08 29.59
N ASP A 153 -20.74 -3.36 28.32
CA ASP A 153 -19.92 -4.51 27.91
C ASP A 153 -18.47 -4.34 28.33
N ASN A 154 -17.90 -3.12 28.29
CA ASN A 154 -16.56 -2.88 28.82
C ASN A 154 -16.40 -3.22 30.32
N SER A 155 -17.45 -3.17 31.14
CA SER A 155 -17.36 -3.54 32.57
C SER A 155 -17.49 -5.05 32.81
N LYS A 156 -18.30 -5.75 31.99
CA LYS A 156 -18.38 -7.22 32.02
C LYS A 156 -17.18 -7.89 31.36
N PHE A 157 -16.65 -7.32 30.27
CA PHE A 157 -15.43 -7.79 29.60
C PHE A 157 -14.23 -7.70 30.55
N ARG A 158 -14.15 -6.65 31.38
CA ARG A 158 -13.11 -6.49 32.41
C ARG A 158 -13.16 -7.57 33.50
N LYS A 159 -14.36 -8.00 33.91
CA LYS A 159 -14.54 -9.12 34.86
C LYS A 159 -14.32 -10.50 34.24
N TYR A 160 -14.56 -10.67 32.94
CA TYR A 160 -14.25 -11.91 32.22
C TYR A 160 -12.75 -12.04 31.91
N PHE A 161 -12.05 -10.92 31.66
CA PHE A 161 -10.61 -10.88 31.38
C PHE A 161 -9.73 -11.27 32.58
N GLU A 162 -10.17 -11.01 33.81
CA GLU A 162 -9.42 -11.40 35.02
C GLU A 162 -9.43 -12.92 35.27
N LYS A 163 -10.40 -13.65 34.70
CA LYS A 163 -10.57 -15.09 34.93
C LYS A 163 -9.91 -15.99 33.88
N PHE A 164 -9.55 -15.43 32.71
CA PHE A 164 -8.80 -16.12 31.66
C PHE A 164 -7.33 -15.67 31.66
N LYS A 165 -6.59 -16.10 32.68
CA LYS A 165 -5.11 -16.15 32.65
C LYS A 165 -4.67 -17.34 31.77
N PHE A 166 -5.21 -17.44 30.56
CA PHE A 166 -4.67 -18.32 29.54
C PHE A 166 -3.42 -17.67 28.97
N THR A 167 -2.39 -18.45 28.73
CA THR A 167 -1.15 -18.08 28.03
C THR A 167 -1.51 -17.29 26.78
N LYS A 168 -1.44 -15.95 26.89
CA LYS A 168 -1.82 -15.04 25.82
C LYS A 168 -0.81 -15.27 24.71
N ASN A 169 -1.22 -15.90 23.61
CA ASN A 169 -0.49 -15.76 22.36
C ASN A 169 -0.50 -14.27 22.04
N ILE A 170 0.58 -13.58 22.41
CA ILE A 170 0.72 -12.15 22.18
C ILE A 170 0.85 -12.02 20.67
N ASP A 171 -0.13 -11.35 20.06
CA ASP A 171 -0.08 -10.97 18.66
C ASP A 171 1.27 -10.28 18.36
N ALA A 172 1.97 -10.77 17.33
CA ALA A 172 3.31 -10.34 17.00
C ALA A 172 3.35 -8.84 16.68
N TYR A 173 2.27 -8.28 16.10
CA TYR A 173 2.17 -6.85 15.82
C TYR A 173 2.10 -6.02 17.11
N SER A 174 1.21 -6.38 18.02
CA SER A 174 1.11 -5.72 19.33
C SER A 174 2.41 -5.82 20.13
N ALA A 175 3.10 -6.97 20.07
CA ALA A 175 4.37 -7.16 20.77
C ALA A 175 5.50 -6.28 20.21
N SER A 176 5.64 -6.19 18.89
CA SER A 176 6.67 -5.38 18.23
C SER A 176 6.41 -3.87 18.38
N LEU A 177 5.15 -3.44 18.43
CA LEU A 177 4.83 -2.05 18.79
C LEU A 177 5.33 -1.70 20.21
N GLN A 178 5.08 -2.59 21.18
CA GLN A 178 5.57 -2.41 22.53
C GLN A 178 7.11 -2.44 22.60
N HIS A 179 7.75 -3.32 21.82
CA HIS A 179 9.21 -3.37 21.70
C HIS A 179 9.76 -2.05 21.16
N SER A 180 9.25 -1.58 20.03
CA SER A 180 9.65 -0.30 19.41
C SER A 180 9.47 0.88 20.37
N ASN A 181 8.35 0.94 21.11
CA ASN A 181 8.13 1.99 22.10
C ASN A 181 9.12 1.91 23.28
N ARG A 182 9.53 0.71 23.71
CA ARG A 182 10.57 0.53 24.74
C ARG A 182 11.93 1.01 24.25
N VAL A 183 12.33 0.66 23.02
CA VAL A 183 13.57 1.12 22.38
C VAL A 183 13.59 2.66 22.34
N PHE A 184 12.51 3.27 21.89
CA PHE A 184 12.38 4.74 21.85
C PHE A 184 12.35 5.39 23.23
N ASN A 185 11.69 4.78 24.22
CA ASN A 185 11.72 5.26 25.60
C ASN A 185 13.14 5.23 26.17
N SER A 186 13.91 4.18 25.87
CA SER A 186 15.30 4.08 26.31
C SER A 186 16.19 5.14 25.65
N LYS A 187 15.90 5.51 24.40
CA LYS A 187 16.72 6.49 23.65
C LYS A 187 16.34 7.94 23.89
N TYR A 188 15.04 8.26 23.89
CA TYR A 188 14.51 9.62 23.90
C TYR A 188 13.81 10.00 25.20
N GLY A 189 13.77 9.08 26.16
CA GLY A 189 13.00 9.25 27.39
C GLY A 189 11.55 8.82 27.24
N PHE A 190 10.89 8.68 28.39
CA PHE A 190 9.52 8.18 28.48
C PHE A 190 8.52 9.17 27.86
N GLN A 191 7.75 8.70 26.89
CA GLN A 191 6.68 9.47 26.25
C GLN A 191 5.49 8.59 25.89
N THR A 192 4.30 9.17 25.94
CA THR A 192 3.08 8.51 25.45
C THR A 192 3.02 8.62 23.94
N ARG A 193 3.39 7.55 23.24
CA ARG A 193 3.37 7.47 21.78
C ARG A 193 2.09 6.82 21.27
N LYS A 194 1.43 7.47 20.31
CA LYS A 194 0.25 6.93 19.62
C LYS A 194 0.68 6.04 18.45
N VAL A 195 -0.16 5.07 18.09
CA VAL A 195 0.03 4.24 16.90
C VAL A 195 -0.44 5.04 15.68
N PRO A 196 0.35 5.11 14.59
CA PRO A 196 -0.08 5.74 13.35
C PRO A 196 -1.37 5.11 12.80
N SER A 197 -2.22 5.91 12.15
CA SER A 197 -3.41 5.39 11.48
C SER A 197 -3.04 4.49 10.30
N HIS A 198 -3.93 3.58 9.93
CA HIS A 198 -3.83 2.82 8.68
C HIS A 198 -4.13 3.76 7.48
N ALA A 199 -3.13 4.55 7.13
CA ALA A 199 -3.13 5.46 5.99
C ALA A 199 -1.81 5.29 5.23
N PRO A 200 -1.75 5.73 3.96
CA PRO A 200 -0.49 5.83 3.24
C PRO A 200 0.52 6.68 4.02
N ILE A 201 1.76 6.20 4.12
CA ILE A 201 2.84 6.86 4.81
C ILE A 201 3.90 7.19 3.79
N LEU A 202 4.29 8.47 3.74
CA LEU A 202 5.42 8.91 2.92
C LEU A 202 6.68 8.89 3.79
N ILE A 203 7.72 8.26 3.27
CA ILE A 203 9.00 8.06 3.94
C ILE A 203 10.07 8.76 3.12
N ASP A 204 10.82 9.63 3.79
CA ASP A 204 12.03 10.23 3.26
C ASP A 204 13.19 9.23 3.44
N LYS A 205 13.89 8.91 2.35
CA LYS A 205 14.96 7.90 2.33
C LYS A 205 16.14 8.31 3.22
N ASP A 206 16.48 9.59 3.28
CA ASP A 206 17.62 10.07 4.07
C ASP A 206 17.30 10.01 5.56
N ILE A 207 16.09 10.42 5.94
CA ILE A 207 15.61 10.29 7.34
C ILE A 207 15.55 8.82 7.75
N MET A 208 15.08 7.94 6.86
CA MET A 208 15.03 6.51 7.15
C MET A 208 16.43 5.92 7.35
N LYS A 209 17.39 6.28 6.49
CA LYS A 209 18.78 5.87 6.63
C LYS A 209 19.39 6.35 7.94
N GLU A 210 19.10 7.58 8.36
CA GLU A 210 19.51 8.09 9.66
C GLU A 210 18.87 7.32 10.82
N LEU A 211 17.59 6.98 10.71
CA LEU A 211 16.89 6.15 11.70
C LEU A 211 17.53 4.76 11.82
N GLU A 212 17.81 4.09 10.70
CA GLU A 212 18.48 2.79 10.67
C GLU A 212 19.87 2.87 11.29
N ASN A 213 20.66 3.88 10.92
CA ASN A 213 21.98 4.14 11.51
C ASN A 213 21.92 4.42 13.02
N LYS A 214 20.80 4.97 13.52
CA LYS A 214 20.61 5.23 14.95
C LYS A 214 20.31 3.96 15.75
N PHE A 215 19.62 2.99 15.14
CA PHE A 215 19.12 1.76 15.76
C PHE A 215 19.57 0.52 14.98
N VAL A 216 20.85 0.47 14.61
CA VAL A 216 21.41 -0.55 13.72
C VAL A 216 21.14 -1.97 14.24
N GLU A 217 21.31 -2.21 15.54
CA GLU A 217 21.13 -3.55 16.10
C GLU A 217 19.68 -4.01 16.07
N GLU A 218 18.74 -3.12 16.37
CA GLU A 218 17.30 -3.41 16.35
C GLU A 218 16.79 -3.67 14.92
N PHE A 219 17.24 -2.89 13.95
CA PHE A 219 16.92 -3.13 12.54
C PHE A 219 17.58 -4.42 12.02
N ARG A 220 18.83 -4.71 12.39
CA ARG A 220 19.51 -5.97 12.03
C ARG A 220 18.80 -7.21 12.60
N ILE A 221 18.09 -7.10 13.72
CA ILE A 221 17.22 -8.18 14.24
C ILE A 221 15.96 -8.30 13.37
N THR A 222 15.33 -7.17 13.08
CA THR A 222 14.11 -7.09 12.27
C THR A 222 14.31 -7.70 10.88
N GLU A 223 15.41 -7.37 10.20
CA GLU A 223 15.75 -7.84 8.85
C GLU A 223 15.97 -9.35 8.74
N LYS A 224 16.38 -10.01 9.84
CA LYS A 224 16.56 -11.47 9.87
C LYS A 224 15.22 -12.21 9.84
N ASN A 225 14.13 -11.53 10.15
CA ASN A 225 12.82 -12.13 10.28
C ASN A 225 12.05 -12.03 8.95
N LYS A 226 11.66 -13.18 8.38
CA LYS A 226 10.82 -13.23 7.16
C LYS A 226 9.36 -12.82 7.41
N VAL A 227 8.89 -13.09 8.62
CA VAL A 227 7.54 -12.78 9.09
C VAL A 227 7.69 -12.06 10.41
N ARG A 228 6.81 -11.07 10.63
CA ARG A 228 6.85 -10.20 11.81
C ARG A 228 7.03 -10.99 13.10
N ARG A 229 7.98 -10.55 13.92
CA ARG A 229 8.23 -11.07 15.27
C ARG A 229 8.03 -9.99 16.34
N LYS A 230 8.08 -10.43 17.59
CA LYS A 230 7.82 -9.60 18.79
C LYS A 230 8.90 -8.54 19.05
N ASP A 231 10.09 -8.75 18.51
CA ASP A 231 11.31 -7.96 18.67
C ASP A 231 11.65 -7.16 17.41
N ASP A 232 10.71 -7.07 16.47
CA ASP A 232 10.87 -6.23 15.28
C ASP A 232 10.62 -4.76 15.60
N MET A 233 11.33 -3.91 14.88
CA MET A 233 11.07 -2.48 14.77
C MET A 233 9.85 -2.25 13.87
N GLN A 234 8.83 -1.58 14.42
CA GLN A 234 7.61 -1.24 13.70
C GLN A 234 7.85 -0.02 12.82
N PHE A 235 8.11 -0.28 11.55
CA PHE A 235 8.56 0.70 10.55
C PHE A 235 7.83 2.05 10.61
N SER A 236 6.49 2.05 10.47
CA SER A 236 5.68 3.29 10.50
C SER A 236 5.75 4.02 11.84
N PHE A 237 5.67 3.26 12.94
CA PHE A 237 5.74 3.80 14.29
C PHE A 237 7.11 4.43 14.54
N THR A 238 8.19 3.73 14.21
CA THR A 238 9.56 4.19 14.45
C THR A 238 9.88 5.42 13.62
N TYR A 239 9.46 5.48 12.36
CA TYR A 239 9.71 6.64 11.49
C TYR A 239 9.08 7.93 12.03
N TYR A 240 7.76 7.93 12.28
CA TYR A 240 7.09 9.14 12.78
C TYR A 240 7.67 9.60 14.12
N HIS A 241 7.91 8.65 15.04
CA HIS A 241 8.43 9.00 16.35
C HIS A 241 9.90 9.42 16.30
N PHE A 242 10.67 9.00 15.30
CA PHE A 242 12.03 9.49 15.07
C PHE A 242 12.03 10.94 14.61
N VAL A 243 11.22 11.25 13.60
CA VAL A 243 10.99 12.62 13.12
C VAL A 243 10.57 13.55 14.27
N MET A 244 9.69 13.07 15.15
CA MET A 244 9.17 13.83 16.29
C MET A 244 10.11 13.88 17.51
N SER A 245 11.11 13.01 17.61
CA SER A 245 11.96 12.90 18.81
C SER A 245 13.41 13.33 18.58
N GLU A 246 13.91 13.22 17.35
CA GLU A 246 15.31 13.50 17.04
C GLU A 246 15.59 15.00 17.19
N LYS A 247 16.67 15.32 17.90
CA LYS A 247 17.06 16.70 18.22
C LYS A 247 18.47 16.96 17.69
N ARG A 248 18.70 18.19 17.24
CA ARG A 248 20.03 18.71 16.92
C ARG A 248 20.41 19.81 17.89
N ASN A 249 21.71 19.98 18.08
CA ASN A 249 22.25 21.11 18.81
C ASN A 249 22.52 22.25 17.83
N ARG A 250 22.08 23.46 18.20
CA ARG A 250 22.40 24.71 17.50
C ARG A 250 23.65 25.34 18.06
N THR A 251 24.38 26.03 17.20
CA THR A 251 25.49 26.93 17.58
C THR A 251 24.95 28.25 18.12
N ILE A 252 25.81 29.09 18.69
CA ILE A 252 25.40 30.45 19.11
C ILE A 252 25.01 31.27 17.90
N GLU A 253 25.73 31.10 16.81
CA GLU A 253 25.52 31.77 15.55
C GLU A 253 24.15 31.41 14.97
N ASP A 254 23.76 30.12 15.01
CA ASP A 254 22.41 29.69 14.60
C ASP A 254 21.30 30.33 15.46
N ILE A 255 21.56 30.50 16.77
CA ILE A 255 20.61 31.16 17.68
C ILE A 255 20.57 32.66 17.38
N PHE A 256 21.73 33.29 17.13
CA PHE A 256 21.82 34.68 16.75
C PHE A 256 20.99 34.98 15.51
N ASP A 257 21.18 34.17 14.46
CA ASP A 257 20.52 34.31 13.17
C ASP A 257 19.00 34.06 13.24
N GLU A 258 18.51 33.33 14.24
CA GLU A 258 17.07 33.16 14.47
C GLU A 258 16.39 34.45 14.96
N PHE A 259 17.11 35.26 15.76
CA PHE A 259 16.59 36.50 16.33
C PHE A 259 17.02 37.75 15.54
N ASP A 260 18.00 37.65 14.64
CA ASP A 260 18.35 38.67 13.65
C ASP A 260 17.37 38.61 12.47
N THR A 261 16.20 39.19 12.67
CA THR A 261 15.04 39.08 11.78
C THR A 261 15.20 39.88 10.49
N ASP A 262 16.06 40.89 10.47
CA ASP A 262 16.38 41.67 9.28
C ASP A 262 17.73 41.27 8.63
N SER A 263 18.42 40.27 9.18
CA SER A 263 19.72 39.77 8.70
C SER A 263 20.79 40.87 8.64
N SER A 264 20.73 41.83 9.56
CA SER A 264 21.70 42.93 9.68
C SER A 264 23.05 42.49 10.25
N ASN A 265 23.17 41.25 10.73
CA ASN A 265 24.29 40.72 11.52
C ASN A 265 24.47 41.41 12.89
N THR A 266 23.43 42.12 13.33
CA THR A 266 23.34 42.88 14.58
C THR A 266 21.98 42.68 15.21
N TRP A 267 21.87 42.79 16.54
CA TRP A 267 20.58 42.77 17.21
C TRP A 267 20.11 44.18 17.59
N SER A 268 18.92 44.55 17.12
CA SER A 268 18.17 45.73 17.54
C SER A 268 17.63 45.61 18.97
N ASP A 269 17.26 46.74 19.61
CA ASP A 269 16.60 46.69 20.93
C ASP A 269 15.29 45.87 20.88
N ARG A 270 14.61 45.86 19.73
CA ARG A 270 13.36 45.13 19.51
C ARG A 270 13.59 43.62 19.39
N GLU A 271 14.67 43.20 18.74
CA GLU A 271 15.06 41.79 18.65
C GLU A 271 15.55 41.27 20.00
N ILE A 272 16.35 42.06 20.73
CA ILE A 272 16.73 41.77 22.11
C ILE A 272 15.47 41.62 22.97
N ARG A 273 14.52 42.54 22.86
CA ARG A 273 13.23 42.42 23.57
C ARG A 273 12.50 41.13 23.21
N THR A 274 12.46 40.76 21.93
CA THR A 274 11.83 39.52 21.45
C THR A 274 12.51 38.29 22.03
N LEU A 275 13.84 38.24 22.02
CA LEU A 275 14.65 37.21 22.66
C LEU A 275 14.34 37.09 24.16
N LEU A 276 14.27 38.22 24.88
CA LEU A 276 14.00 38.25 26.31
C LEU A 276 12.64 37.65 26.66
N THR A 277 11.63 37.83 25.81
CA THR A 277 10.29 37.22 26.03
C THR A 277 10.31 35.69 25.98
N GLN A 278 11.33 35.09 25.35
CA GLN A 278 11.51 33.64 25.32
C GLN A 278 12.45 33.14 26.43
N LEU A 279 13.37 33.99 26.89
CA LEU A 279 14.29 33.67 27.99
C LEU A 279 13.60 33.71 29.36
N TYR A 280 12.79 34.75 29.61
CA TYR A 280 12.22 35.07 30.92
C TYR A 280 10.69 34.96 30.96
N GLU A 281 10.13 34.93 32.17
CA GLU A 281 8.68 34.92 32.37
C GLU A 281 8.04 36.26 32.00
N LEU A 282 6.79 36.20 31.55
CA LEU A 282 6.02 37.36 31.11
C LEU A 282 5.07 37.85 32.22
N PRO A 283 4.84 39.18 32.34
CA PRO A 283 5.43 40.25 31.55
C PRO A 283 6.89 40.55 31.95
N LEU A 284 7.70 41.01 30.99
CA LEU A 284 9.09 41.38 31.26
C LEU A 284 9.16 42.57 32.24
N SER A 285 9.90 42.39 33.33
CA SER A 285 10.18 43.48 34.27
C SER A 285 11.28 44.41 33.73
N TYR A 286 11.22 45.70 34.06
CA TYR A 286 12.26 46.66 33.70
C TYR A 286 13.64 46.22 34.19
N GLY A 287 13.74 45.74 35.44
CA GLY A 287 15.01 45.27 36.00
C GLY A 287 15.59 44.05 35.28
N THR A 288 14.76 43.16 34.73
CA THR A 288 15.22 42.04 33.90
C THR A 288 15.86 42.52 32.60
N VAL A 289 15.22 43.48 31.94
CA VAL A 289 15.72 44.07 30.69
C VAL A 289 17.03 44.81 30.96
N ASP A 290 17.04 45.72 31.95
CA ASP A 290 18.21 46.53 32.33
C ASP A 290 19.41 45.67 32.74
N ASN A 291 19.19 44.57 33.47
CA ASN A 291 20.25 43.64 33.83
C ASN A 291 20.85 42.94 32.58
N PHE A 292 20.01 42.49 31.65
CA PHE A 292 20.49 41.85 30.43
C PHE A 292 21.27 42.83 29.54
N GLU A 293 20.74 44.05 29.37
CA GLU A 293 21.41 45.14 28.66
C GLU A 293 22.75 45.50 29.30
N SER A 294 22.80 45.57 30.63
CA SER A 294 24.03 45.81 31.39
C SER A 294 25.08 44.72 31.14
N LYS A 295 24.67 43.46 30.96
CA LYS A 295 25.59 42.35 30.62
C LYS A 295 26.11 42.44 29.20
N LEU A 296 25.29 42.87 28.24
CA LEU A 296 25.75 43.16 26.88
C LEU A 296 26.74 44.33 26.85
N LEU A 297 26.45 45.39 27.60
CA LEU A 297 27.34 46.55 27.80
C LEU A 297 28.66 46.19 28.47
N GLU A 298 28.66 45.23 29.38
CA GLU A 298 29.87 44.71 29.99
C GLU A 298 30.70 43.94 28.96
N CYS A 299 30.07 43.04 28.19
CA CYS A 299 30.74 42.25 27.16
C CYS A 299 31.30 43.07 26.00
N SER A 300 30.71 44.21 25.68
CA SER A 300 31.21 45.10 24.63
C SER A 300 32.55 45.75 24.97
N LYS A 301 32.88 45.90 26.26
CA LYS A 301 34.10 46.59 26.72
C LYS A 301 35.36 45.77 26.58
N TYR A 302 35.25 44.44 26.57
CA TYR A 302 36.39 43.52 26.67
C TYR A 302 36.81 42.92 25.32
N GLY A 303 36.20 43.32 24.20
CA GLY A 303 36.50 42.79 22.87
C GLY A 303 36.73 43.86 21.82
N SER A 304 37.60 43.57 20.85
CA SER A 304 37.72 44.35 19.61
C SER A 304 36.86 43.66 18.56
N TYR A 305 35.64 44.17 18.36
CA TYR A 305 34.69 43.63 17.39
C TYR A 305 34.78 44.41 16.09
N GLN A 306 34.63 43.72 14.95
CA GLN A 306 34.60 44.36 13.63
C GLN A 306 33.45 45.37 13.55
N ASN A 307 33.69 46.48 12.84
CA ASN A 307 32.62 47.42 12.51
C ASN A 307 31.66 46.77 11.51
N VAL A 308 30.48 46.39 12.00
CA VAL A 308 29.37 45.90 11.18
C VAL A 308 28.48 47.10 10.81
N PRO A 309 28.02 47.22 9.56
CA PRO A 309 27.05 48.26 9.19
C PRO A 309 25.76 48.14 10.01
N VAL A 310 25.36 49.23 10.65
CA VAL A 310 24.18 49.29 11.55
C VAL A 310 23.05 50.02 10.82
N PRO A 311 21.86 49.43 10.70
CA PRO A 311 20.69 50.13 10.20
C PRO A 311 20.35 51.37 11.06
N PRO A 312 19.95 52.51 10.46
CA PRO A 312 19.72 53.75 11.22
C PRO A 312 18.55 53.66 12.21
N TYR A 313 17.65 52.69 12.01
CA TYR A 313 16.49 52.44 12.87
C TYR A 313 16.75 51.40 13.95
N GLU A 314 17.95 50.80 14.04
CA GLU A 314 18.24 49.67 14.92
C GLU A 314 18.03 49.99 16.41
N ARG A 315 18.28 51.24 16.82
CA ARG A 315 18.27 51.67 18.23
C ARG A 315 17.04 52.48 18.63
N TYR A 316 16.59 52.36 19.88
CA TYR A 316 15.70 53.35 20.50
C TYR A 316 16.43 54.67 20.74
N ILE A 317 15.68 55.78 20.81
CA ILE A 317 16.24 57.14 21.00
C ILE A 317 17.05 57.23 22.30
N ASP A 318 16.62 56.51 23.33
CA ASP A 318 17.21 56.45 24.66
C ASP A 318 18.04 55.17 24.90
N SER A 319 18.30 54.36 23.86
CA SER A 319 19.10 53.15 24.00
C SER A 319 20.55 53.49 24.34
N LYS A 320 21.07 52.79 25.34
CA LYS A 320 22.47 52.89 25.76
C LYS A 320 23.33 51.76 25.15
N LEU A 321 22.72 50.83 24.43
CA LEU A 321 23.40 49.65 23.92
C LEU A 321 24.36 49.99 22.78
N PRO A 322 25.56 49.37 22.76
CA PRO A 322 26.48 49.47 21.63
C PRO A 322 25.97 48.62 20.47
N VAL A 323 26.78 48.49 19.41
CA VAL A 323 26.48 47.54 18.32
C VAL A 323 26.58 46.11 18.84
N ILE A 324 25.46 45.38 18.83
CA ILE A 324 25.39 44.01 19.32
C ILE A 324 25.56 43.07 18.13
N SER A 325 26.80 42.80 17.75
CA SER A 325 27.11 41.91 16.63
C SER A 325 27.09 40.43 17.01
N LYS A 326 26.99 39.55 16.01
CA LYS A 326 27.12 38.10 16.16
C LYS A 326 28.38 37.68 16.94
N TYR A 327 29.52 38.33 16.65
CA TYR A 327 30.79 38.07 17.33
C TYR A 327 30.74 38.43 18.81
N LEU A 328 30.12 39.57 19.17
CA LEU A 328 29.96 39.98 20.56
C LEU A 328 29.13 38.96 21.34
N VAL A 329 28.01 38.49 20.78
CA VAL A 329 27.14 37.51 21.44
C VAL A 329 27.84 36.17 21.62
N LYS A 330 28.62 35.74 20.62
CA LYS A 330 29.42 34.52 20.66
C LYS A 330 30.51 34.57 21.75
N ASP A 331 31.26 35.66 21.82
CA ASP A 331 32.40 35.79 22.74
C ASP A 331 31.97 36.12 24.17
N CYS A 332 30.77 36.70 24.34
CA CYS A 332 30.20 36.98 25.65
C CYS A 332 29.79 35.68 26.37
N HIS A 333 30.66 35.16 27.25
CA HIS A 333 30.48 33.86 27.91
C HIS A 333 29.15 33.72 28.67
N TYR A 334 28.73 34.78 29.38
CA TYR A 334 27.47 34.76 30.14
C TYR A 334 26.26 34.62 29.21
N ILE A 335 26.20 35.44 28.16
CA ILE A 335 25.08 35.45 27.22
C ILE A 335 25.06 34.18 26.38
N SER A 336 26.20 33.76 25.82
CA SER A 336 26.30 32.51 25.07
C SER A 336 25.86 31.29 25.89
N THR A 337 26.30 31.19 27.15
CA THR A 337 25.87 30.11 28.05
C THR A 337 24.37 30.14 28.31
N LEU A 338 23.80 31.32 28.58
CA LEU A 338 22.36 31.50 28.79
C LEU A 338 21.55 31.09 27.54
N LEU A 339 22.01 31.49 26.36
CA LEU A 339 21.38 31.16 25.08
C LEU A 339 21.44 29.66 24.80
N LEU A 340 22.58 29.00 25.02
CA LEU A 340 22.70 27.55 24.82
C LEU A 340 21.81 26.78 25.80
N GLN A 341 21.76 27.19 27.07
CA GLN A 341 20.92 26.55 28.06
C GLN A 341 19.43 26.54 27.64
N LYS A 342 18.95 27.62 27.02
CA LYS A 342 17.55 27.73 26.60
C LYS A 342 17.28 27.18 25.20
N PHE A 343 18.14 27.49 24.22
CA PHE A 343 17.82 27.36 22.79
C PHE A 343 18.68 26.35 22.03
N GLN A 344 19.69 25.74 22.66
CA GLN A 344 20.61 24.82 21.98
C GLN A 344 19.88 23.61 21.38
N ARG A 345 18.98 22.99 22.14
CA ARG A 345 18.34 21.72 21.73
C ARG A 345 17.01 21.98 21.03
N VAL A 346 16.98 21.78 19.72
CA VAL A 346 15.76 21.84 18.90
C VAL A 346 15.50 20.54 18.19
N PHE A 347 14.26 20.35 17.74
CA PHE A 347 13.93 19.24 16.87
C PHE A 347 14.73 19.34 15.57
N LYS A 348 15.33 18.22 15.16
CA LYS A 348 16.11 18.15 13.93
C LYS A 348 15.19 18.26 12.72
N TYR A 349 14.05 17.58 12.76
CA TYR A 349 13.07 17.54 11.68
C TYR A 349 11.85 18.39 12.03
N LYS A 350 11.29 19.03 11.00
CA LYS A 350 10.04 19.78 11.13
C LYS A 350 8.87 18.79 11.16
N PHE A 351 7.94 18.99 12.09
CA PHE A 351 6.72 18.21 12.16
C PHE A 351 5.59 19.04 12.75
N GLU A 352 4.35 18.62 12.44
CA GLU A 352 3.13 19.15 13.05
C GLU A 352 2.24 17.99 13.46
N VAL A 353 1.65 18.08 14.66
CA VAL A 353 0.67 17.09 15.13
C VAL A 353 -0.74 17.63 14.92
N VAL A 354 -1.43 17.09 13.93
CA VAL A 354 -2.80 17.50 13.58
C VAL A 354 -3.81 16.86 14.53
N GLN A 355 -4.46 17.66 15.38
CA GLN A 355 -5.35 17.19 16.47
C GLN A 355 -6.73 16.67 16.01
N ASN A 356 -7.02 16.58 14.69
CA ASN A 356 -8.29 16.08 14.15
C ASN A 356 -8.06 15.32 12.83
N SER A 357 -7.24 14.26 12.86
CA SER A 357 -6.89 13.45 11.69
C SER A 357 -8.09 12.85 10.96
N ASP A 358 -9.21 12.63 11.65
CA ASP A 358 -10.45 12.03 11.11
C ASP A 358 -11.10 12.91 10.02
N LYS A 359 -10.69 14.18 9.91
CA LYS A 359 -11.08 15.05 8.79
C LYS A 359 -10.41 14.65 7.47
N PHE A 360 -9.28 13.95 7.52
CA PHE A 360 -8.44 13.61 6.38
C PHE A 360 -8.44 12.11 6.06
N VAL A 361 -8.64 11.27 7.08
CA VAL A 361 -8.60 9.80 6.96
C VAL A 361 -9.92 9.19 7.40
N SER A 362 -10.39 8.19 6.67
CA SER A 362 -11.48 7.29 7.07
C SER A 362 -10.94 5.87 7.23
N PHE A 363 -11.41 5.16 8.25
CA PHE A 363 -11.08 3.76 8.49
C PHE A 363 -12.38 2.99 8.76
N ALA A 364 -12.66 1.98 7.95
CA ALA A 364 -13.80 1.09 8.13
C ALA A 364 -13.36 -0.37 8.07
N MET A 365 -13.75 -1.14 9.09
CA MET A 365 -13.59 -2.59 9.09
C MET A 365 -14.83 -3.21 8.45
N LEU A 366 -14.62 -3.99 7.39
CA LEU A 366 -15.66 -4.74 6.71
C LEU A 366 -15.86 -6.06 7.46
N ASN A 367 -17.05 -6.24 8.03
CA ASN A 367 -17.42 -7.46 8.73
C ASN A 367 -18.53 -8.18 7.96
N SER A 368 -18.86 -9.41 8.35
CA SER A 368 -19.93 -10.19 7.70
C SER A 368 -21.35 -9.73 8.05
N ASN A 369 -21.53 -8.52 8.60
CA ASN A 369 -22.84 -7.91 8.82
C ASN A 369 -23.11 -6.87 7.72
N ILE A 370 -23.92 -7.27 6.75
CA ILE A 370 -24.30 -6.48 5.57
C ILE A 370 -24.79 -5.07 5.96
N SER A 371 -25.62 -4.95 6.99
CA SER A 371 -26.18 -3.66 7.40
C SER A 371 -25.13 -2.70 7.97
N ASP A 372 -24.15 -3.23 8.72
CA ASP A 372 -23.05 -2.41 9.25
C ASP A 372 -22.11 -1.99 8.10
N VAL A 373 -21.83 -2.89 7.14
CA VAL A 373 -21.00 -2.59 5.97
C VAL A 373 -21.63 -1.50 5.11
N VAL A 374 -22.91 -1.61 4.75
CA VAL A 374 -23.61 -0.59 3.95
C VAL A 374 -23.57 0.76 4.66
N GLY A 375 -23.86 0.79 5.97
CA GLY A 375 -23.80 2.02 6.77
C GLY A 375 -22.42 2.68 6.75
N ASN A 376 -21.36 1.89 6.94
CA ASN A 376 -19.98 2.40 6.91
C ASN A 376 -19.59 2.95 5.53
N LEU A 377 -19.96 2.26 4.46
CA LEU A 377 -19.65 2.68 3.09
C LEU A 377 -20.44 3.94 2.70
N ASP A 378 -21.70 4.05 3.13
CA ASP A 378 -22.51 5.25 2.90
C ASP A 378 -22.01 6.46 3.69
N GLU A 379 -21.47 6.26 4.90
CA GLU A 379 -20.79 7.32 5.64
C GLU A 379 -19.58 7.84 4.86
N ILE A 380 -18.79 6.96 4.25
CA ILE A 380 -17.67 7.35 3.38
C ILE A 380 -18.16 8.10 2.13
N ARG A 381 -19.24 7.63 1.49
CA ARG A 381 -19.87 8.34 0.35
C ARG A 381 -20.29 9.76 0.74
N ARG A 382 -20.90 9.92 1.91
CA ARG A 382 -21.35 11.22 2.45
C ARG A 382 -20.19 12.13 2.81
N HIS A 383 -19.16 11.59 3.44
CA HIS A 383 -18.02 12.33 3.97
C HIS A 383 -16.73 11.87 3.31
N ARG A 384 -16.54 12.28 2.05
CA ARG A 384 -15.32 11.95 1.28
C ARG A 384 -14.08 12.50 1.99
N ARG A 385 -13.23 11.60 2.46
CA ARG A 385 -11.92 11.89 3.06
C ARG A 385 -10.82 11.70 2.00
N LYS A 386 -9.65 12.29 2.23
CA LYS A 386 -8.49 12.14 1.32
C LYS A 386 -8.02 10.70 1.25
N PHE A 387 -7.98 10.02 2.41
CA PHE A 387 -7.59 8.63 2.51
C PHE A 387 -8.74 7.80 3.09
N VAL A 388 -9.07 6.71 2.43
CA VAL A 388 -10.09 5.75 2.88
C VAL A 388 -9.42 4.39 3.00
N CYS A 389 -9.35 3.86 4.21
CA CYS A 389 -8.86 2.51 4.48
C CYS A 389 -10.06 1.60 4.77
N LEU A 390 -10.21 0.57 3.95
CA LEU A 390 -11.17 -0.51 4.16
C LEU A 390 -10.38 -1.75 4.56
N ASN A 391 -10.64 -2.26 5.76
CA ASN A 391 -9.96 -3.45 6.26
C ASN A 391 -10.88 -4.67 6.18
N ASP A 392 -10.39 -5.78 5.66
CA ASP A 392 -11.13 -7.04 5.64
C ASP A 392 -11.11 -7.67 7.04
N ASN A 393 -12.28 -7.79 7.66
CA ASN A 393 -12.53 -8.47 8.93
C ASN A 393 -13.71 -9.44 8.78
N LEU A 394 -13.86 -10.04 7.59
CA LEU A 394 -14.90 -11.01 7.34
C LEU A 394 -14.68 -12.28 8.17
N ASP A 395 -15.76 -12.84 8.67
CA ASP A 395 -15.80 -14.13 9.34
C ASP A 395 -15.85 -15.21 8.25
N GLU A 396 -14.78 -16.00 8.12
CA GLU A 396 -14.65 -17.05 7.09
C GLU A 396 -15.82 -18.04 7.11
N SER A 397 -16.47 -18.24 8.27
CA SER A 397 -17.61 -19.15 8.39
C SER A 397 -18.90 -18.65 7.71
N LYS A 398 -18.95 -17.37 7.30
CA LYS A 398 -20.15 -16.71 6.75
C LYS A 398 -20.03 -16.43 5.26
N GLU A 399 -19.77 -17.48 4.50
CA GLU A 399 -19.49 -17.41 3.06
C GLU A 399 -20.58 -16.65 2.28
N SER A 400 -21.86 -16.95 2.51
CA SER A 400 -22.99 -16.30 1.83
C SER A 400 -23.05 -14.79 2.04
N GLU A 401 -22.85 -14.33 3.28
CA GLU A 401 -22.82 -12.91 3.61
C GLU A 401 -21.57 -12.23 3.04
N ASN A 402 -20.44 -12.93 3.08
CA ASN A 402 -19.16 -12.43 2.56
C ASN A 402 -19.23 -12.20 1.04
N GLU A 403 -19.89 -13.08 0.29
CA GLU A 403 -20.15 -12.86 -1.14
C GLU A 403 -20.93 -11.57 -1.39
N LEU A 404 -21.98 -11.33 -0.59
CA LEU A 404 -22.75 -10.10 -0.72
C LEU A 404 -21.94 -8.86 -0.31
N VAL A 405 -21.12 -8.95 0.73
CA VAL A 405 -20.21 -7.86 1.13
C VAL A 405 -19.24 -7.52 0.00
N ARG A 406 -18.66 -8.53 -0.68
CA ARG A 406 -17.78 -8.31 -1.85
C ARG A 406 -18.52 -7.61 -2.99
N ALA A 407 -19.76 -8.00 -3.28
CA ALA A 407 -20.57 -7.33 -4.31
C ALA A 407 -20.88 -5.86 -3.96
N ILE A 408 -21.24 -5.59 -2.70
CA ILE A 408 -21.46 -4.22 -2.21
C ILE A 408 -20.18 -3.38 -2.28
N LEU A 409 -19.04 -3.97 -1.94
CA LEU A 409 -17.74 -3.30 -2.02
C LEU A 409 -17.37 -2.95 -3.46
N TYR A 410 -17.64 -3.86 -4.40
CA TYR A 410 -17.43 -3.62 -5.84
C TYR A 410 -18.30 -2.47 -6.36
N ASP A 411 -19.60 -2.46 -6.02
CA ASP A 411 -20.50 -1.35 -6.33
C ASP A 411 -20.02 -0.02 -5.73
N PHE A 412 -19.55 -0.05 -4.49
CA PHE A 412 -18.96 1.11 -3.83
C PHE A 412 -17.76 1.67 -4.61
N TYR A 413 -16.82 0.82 -5.03
CA TYR A 413 -15.68 1.29 -5.82
C TYR A 413 -16.10 1.84 -7.19
N LEU A 414 -17.03 1.19 -7.90
CA LEU A 414 -17.55 1.72 -9.17
C LEU A 414 -18.24 3.08 -9.00
N SER A 415 -18.89 3.32 -7.86
CA SER A 415 -19.54 4.61 -7.56
C SER A 415 -18.54 5.76 -7.34
N LEU A 416 -17.32 5.46 -6.93
CA LEU A 416 -16.27 6.45 -6.65
C LEU A 416 -15.24 6.55 -7.78
N PHE A 417 -14.91 5.41 -8.39
CA PHE A 417 -13.84 5.22 -9.38
C PHE A 417 -14.37 4.35 -10.54
N PRO A 418 -15.28 4.89 -11.38
CA PRO A 418 -15.91 4.12 -12.45
C PRO A 418 -14.96 3.80 -13.61
N ILE A 419 -13.84 4.51 -13.70
CA ILE A 419 -12.81 4.29 -14.72
C ILE A 419 -11.73 3.39 -14.09
N PRO A 420 -11.50 2.17 -14.62
CA PRO A 420 -10.47 1.29 -14.13
C PRO A 420 -9.09 1.93 -14.21
N SER A 421 -8.25 1.66 -13.21
CA SER A 421 -6.83 2.01 -13.26
C SER A 421 -6.14 1.26 -14.39
N ARG A 422 -5.11 1.86 -15.00
CA ARG A 422 -4.24 1.20 -15.98
C ARG A 422 -3.54 -0.07 -15.45
N PHE A 423 -3.49 -0.22 -14.13
CA PHE A 423 -2.92 -1.38 -13.43
C PHE A 423 -3.94 -2.49 -13.16
N GLU A 424 -5.23 -2.22 -13.38
CA GLU A 424 -6.26 -3.25 -13.30
C GLU A 424 -6.21 -4.14 -14.54
N LEU A 425 -6.49 -5.43 -14.34
CA LEU A 425 -6.66 -6.34 -15.46
C LEU A 425 -7.89 -5.93 -16.28
N PRO A 426 -7.87 -6.08 -17.62
CA PRO A 426 -9.05 -5.98 -18.46
C PRO A 426 -10.21 -6.81 -17.88
N GLN A 427 -11.45 -6.39 -18.14
CA GLN A 427 -12.63 -7.03 -17.55
C GLN A 427 -12.73 -8.53 -17.84
N GLU A 428 -12.26 -8.95 -19.01
CA GLU A 428 -12.17 -10.34 -19.51
C GLU A 428 -11.11 -11.19 -18.78
N LEU A 429 -10.17 -10.54 -18.09
CA LEU A 429 -9.01 -11.17 -17.48
C LEU A 429 -9.14 -11.20 -15.95
N ARG A 430 -8.70 -12.31 -15.38
CA ARG A 430 -8.54 -12.50 -13.94
C ARG A 430 -7.18 -13.12 -13.68
N ASN A 431 -6.62 -12.83 -12.51
CA ASN A 431 -5.41 -13.52 -12.09
C ASN A 431 -5.75 -15.00 -11.84
N LYS A 432 -5.25 -15.88 -12.70
CA LYS A 432 -5.52 -17.32 -12.64
C LYS A 432 -4.71 -18.03 -11.55
N PHE A 433 -3.60 -17.43 -11.11
CA PHE A 433 -2.66 -18.06 -10.18
C PHE A 433 -2.54 -17.20 -8.93
N ALA A 434 -2.78 -17.81 -7.77
CA ALA A 434 -2.57 -17.11 -6.52
C ALA A 434 -1.07 -16.98 -6.22
N TYR A 435 -0.27 -17.97 -6.65
CA TYR A 435 1.16 -18.06 -6.37
C TYR A 435 2.02 -18.09 -7.64
N VAL A 436 3.25 -17.57 -7.52
CA VAL A 436 4.21 -17.48 -8.64
C VAL A 436 4.68 -18.88 -9.06
N GLU A 437 4.75 -19.81 -8.13
CA GLU A 437 5.08 -21.21 -8.37
C GLU A 437 4.08 -21.87 -9.32
N GLU A 438 2.78 -21.67 -9.09
CA GLU A 438 1.71 -22.20 -9.95
C GLU A 438 1.79 -21.62 -11.37
N LEU A 439 2.06 -20.32 -11.48
CA LEU A 439 2.29 -19.66 -12.76
C LEU A 439 3.49 -20.27 -13.50
N ASN A 440 4.59 -20.52 -12.79
CA ASN A 440 5.80 -21.09 -13.38
C ASN A 440 5.62 -22.55 -13.81
N GLU A 441 4.89 -23.33 -13.02
CA GLU A 441 4.54 -24.70 -13.39
C GLU A 441 3.65 -24.71 -14.64
N TRP A 442 2.62 -23.86 -14.67
CA TRP A 442 1.75 -23.73 -15.84
C TRP A 442 2.54 -23.29 -17.09
N LYS A 443 3.44 -22.31 -16.97
CA LYS A 443 4.32 -21.87 -18.06
C LYS A 443 5.20 -23.02 -18.57
N SER A 444 5.81 -23.78 -17.66
CA SER A 444 6.70 -24.90 -18.00
C SER A 444 5.94 -26.01 -18.73
N ASN A 445 4.76 -26.37 -18.22
CA ASN A 445 3.90 -27.37 -18.86
C ASN A 445 3.45 -26.91 -20.25
N ARG A 446 3.08 -25.64 -20.42
CA ARG A 446 2.69 -25.09 -21.72
C ARG A 446 3.88 -25.04 -22.70
N MET A 447 5.07 -24.72 -22.23
CA MET A 447 6.29 -24.78 -23.06
C MET A 447 6.61 -26.20 -23.50
N LEU A 448 6.51 -27.18 -22.60
CA LEU A 448 6.71 -28.58 -22.95
C LEU A 448 5.70 -29.05 -24.01
N VAL A 449 4.42 -28.73 -23.83
CA VAL A 449 3.37 -29.03 -24.83
C VAL A 449 3.67 -28.37 -26.16
N LYS A 450 4.08 -27.09 -26.18
CA LYS A 450 4.48 -26.40 -27.41
C LYS A 450 5.66 -27.08 -28.10
N ILE A 451 6.69 -27.47 -27.35
CA ILE A 451 7.85 -28.19 -27.88
C ILE A 451 7.41 -29.52 -28.51
N CYS A 452 6.57 -30.30 -27.82
CA CYS A 452 6.02 -31.55 -28.36
C CYS A 452 5.22 -31.32 -29.65
N LEU A 453 4.42 -30.25 -29.73
CA LEU A 453 3.67 -29.89 -30.94
C LEU A 453 4.60 -29.48 -32.09
N TYR A 454 5.64 -28.69 -31.84
CA TYR A 454 6.62 -28.33 -32.87
C TYR A 454 7.40 -29.54 -33.40
N ILE A 455 7.79 -30.47 -32.52
CA ILE A 455 8.43 -31.72 -32.93
C ILE A 455 7.47 -32.55 -33.80
N LEU A 456 6.19 -32.65 -33.42
CA LEU A 456 5.19 -33.38 -34.21
C LEU A 456 5.00 -32.76 -35.60
N ILE A 457 4.85 -31.44 -35.68
CA ILE A 457 4.73 -30.71 -36.96
C ILE A 457 5.97 -30.93 -37.83
N PHE A 458 7.16 -30.85 -37.23
CA PHE A 458 8.42 -31.10 -37.93
C PHE A 458 8.50 -32.52 -38.50
N VAL A 459 8.13 -33.54 -37.72
CA VAL A 459 8.09 -34.94 -38.18
C VAL A 459 7.10 -35.12 -39.34
N ILE A 460 5.92 -34.50 -39.26
CA ILE A 460 4.93 -34.54 -40.35
C ILE A 460 5.49 -33.89 -41.61
N LEU A 461 6.14 -32.72 -41.50
CA LEU A 461 6.78 -32.03 -42.62
C LEU A 461 7.88 -32.89 -43.25
N CYS A 462 8.78 -33.48 -42.46
CA CYS A 462 9.81 -34.40 -42.94
C CYS A 462 9.22 -35.62 -43.67
N PHE A 463 8.09 -36.16 -43.16
CA PHE A 463 7.42 -37.28 -43.81
C PHE A 463 6.80 -36.87 -45.15
N ILE A 464 6.18 -35.69 -45.24
CA ILE A 464 5.61 -35.16 -46.48
C ILE A 464 6.71 -34.87 -47.52
N THR A 465 7.81 -34.24 -47.11
CA THR A 465 8.94 -33.96 -48.01
C THR A 465 9.59 -35.24 -48.48
N PHE A 466 9.84 -36.20 -47.59
CA PHE A 466 10.39 -37.51 -47.97
C PHE A 466 9.54 -38.23 -49.00
N ASN A 467 8.22 -38.29 -48.79
CA ASN A 467 7.30 -38.92 -49.75
C ASN A 467 7.22 -38.16 -51.07
N SER A 468 7.32 -36.83 -51.04
CA SER A 468 7.34 -35.99 -52.25
C SER A 468 8.63 -36.18 -53.05
N CYS A 469 9.79 -36.18 -52.39
CA CYS A 469 11.08 -36.51 -52.99
C CYS A 469 11.07 -37.93 -53.58
N LYS A 470 10.56 -38.91 -52.83
CA LYS A 470 10.37 -40.29 -53.33
C LYS A 470 9.54 -40.30 -54.60
N LYS A 471 8.39 -39.62 -54.62
CA LYS A 471 7.52 -39.51 -55.81
C LYS A 471 8.23 -38.86 -56.99
N MET A 472 8.98 -37.76 -56.79
CA MET A 472 9.77 -37.14 -57.85
C MET A 472 10.88 -38.06 -58.36
N CYS A 473 11.61 -38.75 -57.49
CA CYS A 473 12.62 -39.72 -57.91
C CYS A 473 12.01 -40.84 -58.77
N TYR A 474 10.85 -41.39 -58.39
CA TYR A 474 10.14 -42.37 -59.22
C TYR A 474 9.75 -41.80 -60.59
N GLN A 475 9.28 -40.55 -60.64
CA GLN A 475 8.93 -39.89 -61.92
C GLN A 475 10.17 -39.65 -62.81
N VAL A 476 11.31 -39.28 -62.23
CA VAL A 476 12.56 -39.09 -62.98
C VAL A 476 13.09 -40.43 -63.49
N VAL A 477 13.13 -41.47 -62.65
CA VAL A 477 13.56 -42.82 -63.05
C VAL A 477 12.68 -43.36 -64.19
N ASN A 478 11.35 -43.23 -64.09
CA ASN A 478 10.45 -43.66 -65.16
C ASN A 478 10.60 -42.87 -66.46
N LYS A 479 11.18 -41.66 -66.42
CA LYS A 479 11.42 -40.81 -67.60
C LYS A 479 12.79 -41.04 -68.25
N PHE A 480 13.72 -41.70 -67.53
CA PHE A 480 15.04 -42.09 -68.04
C PHE A 480 15.09 -43.54 -68.53
N PHE A 481 14.18 -44.41 -68.04
CA PHE A 481 14.15 -45.85 -68.37
C PHE A 481 12.95 -46.27 -69.25
N CYS A 482 12.18 -45.31 -69.77
CA CYS A 482 11.26 -45.44 -70.90
C CYS A 482 11.72 -44.45 -71.98
#